data_AF-A0AAU2JV88-F1
#
_entry.id   AF-A0AAU2JV88-F1
#
_cell.length_a   1.000
_cell.length_b   1.000
_cell.length_c   1.000
_cell.angle_alpha   90.00
_cell.angle_beta   90.00
_cell.angle_gamma   90.00
#
_symmetry.space_group_name_H-M   'P 1'
#
loop_
_entity.id
_entity.type
_entity.pdbx_description
1 polymer ?
#
loop_
_entity_poly.entity_id
_entity_poly.type
_entity_poly.pdbx_seq_one_letter_code
_entity_poly.pdbx_strand_id
1 'polypeptide(L)'
;MRPVTLHTLMHHTGQARTVKWRPERLSTDTTRRLIRRGRRSNAAVRVYVTTDRDGRSMHVAYVEFGPGLYDNVDAVTDIYEIPTEALTSL
;
A
#
# COMPACT_ATOMS: atom_id res chain seq x y z
N MET A 1 7.61 -2.75 -18.42
CA MET A 1 7.66 -2.49 -16.97
C MET A 1 6.34 -2.89 -16.34
N ARG A 2 6.36 -3.77 -15.33
CA ARG A 2 5.14 -4.14 -14.61
C ARG A 2 4.63 -2.92 -13.81
N PRO A 3 3.33 -2.59 -13.85
CA PRO A 3 2.79 -1.47 -13.07
C PRO A 3 2.77 -1.78 -11.57
N VAL A 4 2.79 -0.73 -10.74
CA VAL A 4 2.57 -0.88 -9.30
C VAL A 4 1.14 -1.35 -9.06
N THR A 5 0.95 -2.26 -8.10
CA THR A 5 -0.38 -2.69 -7.65
C THR A 5 -0.63 -2.18 -6.24
N LEU A 6 -1.78 -1.54 -6.02
CA LEU A 6 -2.27 -1.19 -4.69
C LEU A 6 -3.36 -2.18 -4.27
N HIS A 7 -3.24 -2.68 -3.05
CA HIS A 7 -4.30 -3.39 -2.34
C HIS A 7 -4.66 -2.61 -1.08
N THR A 8 -5.95 -2.35 -0.87
CA THR A 8 -6.42 -1.69 0.36
C THR A 8 -7.22 -2.67 1.21
N LEU A 9 -6.84 -2.76 2.48
CA LEU A 9 -7.53 -3.51 3.51
C LEU A 9 -8.17 -2.51 4.48
N MET A 10 -9.44 -2.72 4.81
CA MET A 10 -10.16 -1.90 5.79
C MET A 10 -10.72 -2.75 6.92
N HIS A 11 -10.50 -2.30 8.14
CA HIS A 11 -11.04 -2.88 9.36
C HIS A 11 -12.11 -1.95 9.92
N HIS A 12 -13.38 -2.35 9.83
CA HIS A 12 -14.50 -1.54 10.30
C HIS A 12 -14.72 -1.67 11.80
N THR A 13 -15.06 -0.55 12.43
CA THR A 13 -15.37 -0.50 13.86
C THR A 13 -16.52 -1.46 14.19
N GLY A 14 -16.29 -2.33 15.18
CA GLY A 14 -17.28 -3.30 15.64
C GLY A 14 -17.51 -4.49 14.69
N GLN A 15 -16.71 -4.64 13.63
CA GLN A 15 -16.76 -5.80 12.74
C GLN A 15 -15.45 -6.59 12.80
N ALA A 16 -15.54 -7.90 13.02
CA ALA A 16 -14.37 -8.79 13.00
C ALA A 16 -13.82 -9.07 11.58
N ARG A 17 -14.42 -8.48 10.54
CA ARG A 17 -14.07 -8.76 9.14
C ARG A 17 -13.21 -7.65 8.54
N THR A 18 -12.19 -8.06 7.79
CA THR A 18 -11.41 -7.18 6.91
C THR A 18 -12.08 -7.12 5.54
N VAL A 19 -12.39 -5.91 5.07
CA VAL A 19 -12.83 -5.69 3.70
C VAL A 19 -11.61 -5.50 2.82
N LYS A 20 -11.53 -6.24 1.73
CA LYS A 20 -10.48 -6.10 0.72
C LYS A 20 -11.04 -5.38 -0.49
N TRP A 21 -10.42 -4.27 -0.88
CA TRP A 21 -10.78 -3.56 -2.09
C TRP A 21 -10.14 -4.22 -3.31
N ARG A 22 -10.74 -3.97 -4.49
CA ARG A 22 -10.20 -4.46 -5.76
C ARG A 22 -8.81 -3.86 -5.97
N PRO A 23 -7.84 -4.66 -6.46
CA PRO A 23 -6.51 -4.15 -6.71
C PRO A 23 -6.54 -3.02 -7.75
N GLU A 24 -5.82 -1.94 -7.47
CA GLU A 24 -5.69 -0.79 -8.38
C GLU A 24 -4.29 -0.77 -9.01
N ARG A 25 -4.19 -0.37 -10.27
CA ARG A 25 -2.90 -0.15 -10.95
C ARG A 25 -2.53 1.31 -10.86
N LEU A 26 -1.35 1.59 -10.29
CA LEU A 26 -0.85 2.93 -10.10
C LEU A 26 0.46 3.13 -10.87
N SER A 27 0.73 4.40 -11.21
CA SER A 27 2.06 4.81 -11.66
C SER A 27 3.04 4.83 -10.48
N THR A 28 4.35 4.72 -10.78
CA THR A 28 5.40 4.87 -9.76
C THR A 28 5.34 6.24 -9.09
N ASP A 29 5.07 7.31 -9.85
CA ASP A 29 5.01 8.66 -9.29
C ASP A 29 3.83 8.82 -8.31
N THR A 30 2.63 8.38 -8.69
CA THR A 30 1.47 8.40 -7.80
C THR A 30 1.74 7.60 -6.53
N THR A 31 2.32 6.41 -6.67
CA THR A 31 2.72 5.56 -5.55
C THR A 31 3.69 6.28 -4.60
N ARG A 32 4.73 6.92 -5.14
CA ARG A 32 5.70 7.70 -4.36
C ARG A 32 5.02 8.84 -3.60
N ARG A 33 4.09 9.55 -4.24
CA ARG A 33 3.33 10.65 -3.60
C ARG A 33 2.46 10.14 -2.47
N LEU A 34 1.74 9.04 -2.66
CA LEU A 34 0.86 8.45 -1.64
C LEU A 34 1.64 7.93 -0.42
N ILE A 35 2.72 7.17 -0.64
CA ILE A 35 3.58 6.70 0.46
C ILE A 35 4.18 7.88 1.21
N ARG A 36 4.64 8.92 0.49
CA ARG A 36 5.16 10.14 1.12
C ARG A 36 4.10 10.86 1.94
N ARG A 37 2.85 10.92 1.46
CA ARG A 37 1.72 11.47 2.20
C ARG A 37 1.48 10.66 3.48
N GLY A 38 1.44 9.33 3.39
CA GLY A 38 1.31 8.45 4.56
C GLY A 38 2.35 8.76 5.64
N ARG A 39 3.64 8.86 5.25
CA ARG A 39 4.73 9.24 6.16
C ARG A 39 4.54 10.60 6.84
N ARG A 40 3.85 11.54 6.21
CA ARG A 40 3.56 12.88 6.78
C ARG A 40 2.31 12.90 7.65
N SER A 41 1.41 11.93 7.51
CA SER A 41 0.10 11.89 8.16
C SER A 41 0.07 10.97 9.38
N ASN A 42 1.22 10.75 10.04
CA ASN A 42 1.39 9.83 11.18
C ASN A 42 0.96 8.36 10.89
N ALA A 43 0.87 7.96 9.63
CA ALA A 43 0.65 6.56 9.28
C ALA A 43 1.90 5.73 9.60
N ALA A 44 1.71 4.49 10.03
CA ALA A 44 2.82 3.56 10.16
C ALA A 44 3.21 3.03 8.78
N VAL A 45 4.43 3.33 8.34
CA VAL A 45 4.93 2.92 7.02
C VAL A 45 6.05 1.89 7.18
N ARG A 46 5.86 0.70 6.61
CA ARG A 46 6.85 -0.39 6.61
C ARG A 46 7.13 -0.80 5.18
N VAL A 47 8.39 -1.00 4.82
CA VAL A 47 8.79 -1.39 3.46
C VAL A 47 9.63 -2.65 3.55
N TYR A 48 9.26 -3.64 2.77
CA TYR A 48 9.96 -4.92 2.67
C TYR A 48 10.47 -5.11 1.25
N VAL A 49 11.65 -5.71 1.13
CA VAL A 49 12.18 -6.18 -0.16
C VAL A 49 11.90 -7.68 -0.23
N THR A 50 11.31 -8.12 -1.33
CA THR A 50 10.95 -9.53 -1.56
C THR A 50 11.01 -9.85 -3.05
N THR A 51 10.61 -11.06 -3.42
CA THR A 51 10.45 -11.50 -4.80
C THR A 51 9.00 -11.86 -5.08
N ASP A 52 8.51 -11.55 -6.27
CA ASP A 52 7.20 -12.03 -6.73
C ASP A 52 7.23 -13.53 -7.06
N ARG A 53 6.07 -14.09 -7.44
CA ARG A 53 5.94 -15.52 -7.81
C ARG A 53 6.83 -15.93 -8.99
N ASP A 54 7.19 -14.99 -9.84
CA ASP A 54 8.01 -15.21 -11.03
C ASP A 54 9.51 -15.01 -10.73
N GLY A 55 9.87 -14.80 -9.46
CA GLY A 55 11.25 -14.59 -9.00
C GLY A 55 11.78 -13.17 -9.22
N ARG A 56 10.93 -12.20 -9.60
CA ARG A 56 11.36 -10.81 -9.83
C ARG A 56 11.37 -10.01 -8.54
N SER A 57 12.43 -9.23 -8.35
CA SER A 57 12.58 -8.39 -7.15
C SER A 57 11.49 -7.31 -7.09
N MET A 58 10.85 -7.19 -5.93
CA MET A 58 9.80 -6.21 -5.66
C MET A 58 9.95 -5.61 -4.27
N HIS A 59 9.45 -4.39 -4.11
CA HIS A 59 9.27 -3.76 -2.82
C HIS A 59 7.79 -3.81 -2.45
N VAL A 60 7.47 -4.24 -1.23
CA VAL A 60 6.12 -4.20 -0.67
C VAL A 60 6.08 -3.13 0.41
N ALA A 61 5.34 -2.06 0.18
CA ALA A 61 5.13 -1.02 1.18
C ALA A 61 3.76 -1.15 1.84
N TYR A 62 3.73 -1.27 3.15
CA TYR A 62 2.54 -1.21 3.98
C TYR A 62 2.41 0.20 4.54
N VAL A 63 1.26 0.83 4.35
CA VAL A 63 0.90 2.13 4.91
C VAL A 63 -0.37 1.93 5.72
N GLU A 64 -0.23 1.94 7.04
CA GLU A 64 -1.32 1.72 7.98
C GLU A 64 -1.77 3.05 8.59
N PHE A 65 -3.01 3.43 8.32
CA PHE A 65 -3.68 4.57 8.91
C PHE A 65 -4.49 4.10 10.12
N GLY A 66 -4.19 4.67 11.28
CA GLY A 66 -4.93 4.41 12.52
C GLY A 66 -6.34 5.01 12.55
N PRO A 67 -7.05 4.82 13.67
CA PRO A 67 -8.43 5.27 13.81
C PRO A 67 -8.54 6.81 13.76
N GLY A 68 -9.70 7.31 13.32
CA GLY A 68 -10.00 8.74 13.26
C GLY A 68 -9.66 9.44 11.94
N LEU A 69 -9.05 8.73 10.97
CA LEU A 69 -8.89 9.24 9.61
C LEU A 69 -10.13 9.00 8.73
N TYR A 70 -10.88 7.93 9.01
CA TYR A 70 -12.07 7.53 8.29
C TYR A 70 -13.20 7.20 9.27
N ASP A 71 -14.43 7.60 8.95
CA ASP A 71 -15.60 7.31 9.78
C ASP A 71 -15.90 5.81 9.82
N ASN A 72 -16.15 5.26 11.01
CA ASN A 72 -16.47 3.83 11.24
C ASN A 72 -15.41 2.84 10.74
N VAL A 73 -14.14 3.25 10.77
CA VAL A 73 -12.99 2.41 10.40
C VAL A 73 -11.92 2.54 11.46
N ASP A 74 -11.53 1.39 12.03
CA ASP A 74 -10.49 1.30 13.06
C ASP A 74 -9.10 1.42 12.43
N ALA A 75 -8.91 0.83 11.24
CA ALA A 75 -7.66 0.91 10.50
C ALA A 75 -7.86 0.72 9.00
N VAL A 76 -7.07 1.45 8.21
CA VAL A 76 -6.89 1.21 6.77
C VAL A 76 -5.44 0.85 6.51
N THR A 77 -5.19 -0.25 5.81
CA THR A 77 -3.85 -0.62 5.37
C THR A 77 -3.80 -0.65 3.85
N ASP A 78 -3.03 0.28 3.29
CA ASP A 78 -2.65 0.24 1.88
C ASP A 78 -1.36 -0.57 1.72
N ILE A 79 -1.37 -1.50 0.76
CA ILE A 79 -0.26 -2.38 0.44
C ILE A 79 0.12 -2.11 -1.02
N TYR A 80 1.31 -1.55 -1.23
CA TYR A 80 1.84 -1.24 -2.54
C TYR A 80 2.86 -2.30 -2.95
N GLU A 81 2.55 -3.06 -4.00
CA GLU A 81 3.47 -3.96 -4.68
C GLU A 81 4.20 -3.22 -5.80
N ILE A 82 5.46 -2.89 -5.58
CA ILE A 82 6.28 -2.04 -6.45
C ILE A 82 7.39 -2.89 -7.09
N PRO A 83 7.34 -3.18 -8.40
CA PRO A 83 8.44 -3.84 -9.09
C PRO A 83 9.72 -3.02 -8.93
N THR A 84 10.85 -3.66 -8.63
CA THR A 84 12.10 -2.90 -8.37
C THR A 84 12.56 -2.13 -9.60
N GLU A 85 12.36 -2.70 -10.80
CA GLU A 85 12.59 -2.03 -12.08
C GLU A 85 11.81 -0.71 -12.22
N ALA A 86 10.63 -0.62 -11.62
CA ALA A 86 9.78 0.57 -11.67
C ALA A 86 10.31 1.72 -10.81
N LEU A 87 11.24 1.44 -9.88
CA LEU A 87 11.92 2.47 -9.10
C LEU A 87 13.12 3.07 -9.83
N THR A 88 13.72 2.29 -10.73
CA THR A 88 14.96 2.65 -11.46
C THR A 88 14.70 3.13 -12.88
N SER A 89 13.53 2.88 -13.44
CA SER A 89 13.09 3.47 -14.70
C SER A 89 12.93 4.99 -14.52
N LEU A 90 13.93 5.74 -14.95
CA LEU A 90 13.88 7.19 -15.10
C LEU A 90 13.14 7.55 -16.39
#